data_AF-A0A2G2YKG0-F1
#
_entry.id   AF-A0A2G2YKG0-F1
#
_cell.length_a   1.000
_cell.length_b   1.000
_cell.length_c   1.000
_cell.angle_alpha   90.00
_cell.angle_beta   90.00
_cell.angle_gamma   90.00
#
_symmetry.space_group_name_H-M   'P 1'
#
loop_
_entity.id
_entity.type
_entity.pdbx_description
1 polymer ?
#
loop_
_entity_poly.entity_id
_entity_poly.type
_entity_poly.pdbx_seq_one_letter_code
_entity_poly.pdbx_strand_id
1 'polypeptide(L)'
;MALSSSFSSNFCDHVCPQALPTIKRVVEDAVKQKSRLGASLLRLHFHDFFINGCGNSILLDKIATINSEKTTIPSKNSIRGFDVIDKI
;
A
#
# COMPACT_ATOMS: atom_id res chain seq x y z
N MET A 1 13.71 9.47 20.45
CA MET A 1 13.55 8.10 20.98
C MET A 1 12.70 7.34 19.97
N ALA A 2 13.31 6.54 19.11
CA ALA A 2 12.57 5.73 18.14
C ALA A 2 11.97 4.55 18.90
N LEU A 3 10.64 4.41 18.87
CA LEU A 3 9.97 3.19 19.32
C LEU A 3 10.35 2.09 18.34
N SER A 4 11.24 1.19 18.73
CA SER A 4 11.44 -0.07 18.00
C SER A 4 10.22 -0.96 18.25
N SER A 5 9.17 -0.79 17.45
CA SER A 5 8.07 -1.76 17.42
C SER A 5 8.62 -3.07 16.84
N SER A 6 8.50 -4.16 17.61
CA SER A 6 8.84 -5.49 17.10
C SER A 6 7.76 -5.91 16.10
N PHE A 7 8.09 -5.92 14.81
CA PHE A 7 7.24 -6.53 13.79
C PHE A 7 7.42 -8.05 13.85
N SER A 8 6.31 -8.78 13.87
CA SER A 8 6.30 -10.24 13.82
C SER A 8 5.65 -10.75 12.54
N SER A 9 6.28 -11.72 11.88
CA SER A 9 5.77 -12.31 10.64
C SER A 9 4.45 -13.07 10.82
N ASN A 10 4.17 -13.55 12.04
CA ASN A 10 2.98 -14.33 12.39
C ASN A 10 1.87 -13.50 13.08
N PHE A 11 1.95 -12.16 13.05
CA PHE A 11 0.93 -11.31 13.69
C PHE A 11 -0.48 -11.61 13.16
N CYS A 12 -0.63 -11.76 11.83
CA CYS A 12 -1.91 -12.06 11.22
C CYS A 12 -2.40 -13.48 11.49
N ASP A 13 -1.52 -14.44 11.80
CA ASP A 13 -1.89 -15.84 12.00
C ASP A 13 -2.87 -16.01 13.18
N HIS A 14 -2.82 -15.09 14.15
CA HIS A 14 -3.71 -15.08 15.31
C HIS A 14 -4.81 -14.03 15.24
N VAL A 15 -4.54 -12.86 14.63
CA VAL A 15 -5.49 -11.74 14.61
C VAL A 15 -6.46 -11.83 13.43
N CYS A 16 -5.95 -12.15 12.24
CA CYS A 16 -6.74 -12.28 11.02
C CYS A 16 -6.10 -13.32 10.10
N PRO A 17 -6.34 -14.63 10.34
CA PRO A 17 -5.64 -15.72 9.65
C PRO A 17 -5.88 -15.71 8.13
N GLN A 18 -6.99 -15.10 7.69
CA GLN A 18 -7.36 -14.99 6.29
C GLN A 18 -6.78 -13.74 5.61
N ALA A 19 -6.05 -12.87 6.32
CA ALA A 19 -5.46 -11.66 5.75
C ALA A 19 -4.49 -11.98 4.61
N LEU A 20 -3.43 -12.77 4.87
CA LEU A 20 -2.42 -13.08 3.85
C LEU A 20 -2.99 -13.88 2.66
N PRO A 21 -3.83 -14.92 2.85
CA PRO A 21 -4.50 -15.60 1.75
C PRO A 21 -5.38 -14.68 0.90
N THR A 22 -6.13 -13.78 1.53
CA THR A 22 -7.03 -12.84 0.83
C THR A 22 -6.24 -11.82 0.02
N ILE A 23 -5.23 -11.19 0.64
CA ILE A 23 -4.32 -10.25 -0.03
C ILE A 23 -3.69 -10.92 -1.26
N LYS A 24 -3.15 -12.14 -1.10
CA LYS A 24 -2.53 -12.89 -2.18
C LYS A 24 -3.49 -13.11 -3.34
N ARG A 25 -4.72 -13.57 -3.06
CA ARG A 25 -5.74 -13.82 -4.09
C ARG A 25 -6.07 -12.56 -4.88
N VAL A 26 -6.36 -11.45 -4.19
CA VAL A 26 -6.73 -10.18 -4.85
C VAL A 26 -5.58 -9.64 -5.70
N VAL A 27 -4.34 -9.73 -5.20
CA VAL A 27 -3.14 -9.32 -5.96
C VAL A 27 -2.93 -10.21 -7.18
N GLU A 28 -3.07 -11.53 -7.06
CA GLU A 28 -2.95 -12.45 -8.19
C GLU A 28 -4.01 -12.18 -9.27
N ASP A 29 -5.26 -11.93 -8.87
CA ASP A 29 -6.35 -11.60 -9.80
C ASP A 29 -6.07 -10.26 -10.52
N ALA A 30 -5.58 -9.26 -9.80
CA ALA A 30 -5.17 -7.98 -10.39
C ALA A 30 -4.01 -8.14 -11.39
N VAL A 31 -2.98 -8.91 -11.04
CA VAL A 31 -1.82 -9.18 -11.93
C VAL A 31 -2.23 -9.98 -13.16
N LYS A 32 -3.12 -10.97 -13.03
CA LYS A 32 -3.70 -11.71 -14.16
C LYS A 32 -4.47 -10.79 -15.10
N GLN A 33 -5.21 -9.83 -14.56
CA GLN A 33 -5.94 -8.85 -15.38
C GLN A 33 -4.99 -7.87 -16.09
N LYS A 34 -3.98 -7.36 -15.38
CA LYS A 34 -2.97 -6.43 -15.89
C LYS A 34 -1.62 -6.69 -15.23
N SER A 35 -0.71 -7.35 -15.93
CA SER A 35 0.61 -7.74 -15.41
C SER A 35 1.40 -6.58 -14.78
N ARG A 36 1.28 -5.37 -15.34
CA ARG A 36 1.93 -4.14 -14.83
C ARG A 36 1.48 -3.74 -13.43
N LEU A 37 0.35 -4.25 -12.92
CA LEU A 37 -0.12 -3.94 -11.56
C LEU A 37 0.82 -4.51 -10.49
N GLY A 38 1.48 -5.64 -10.73
CA GLY A 38 2.48 -6.18 -9.79
C GLY A 38 3.63 -5.20 -9.53
N ALA A 39 4.21 -4.66 -10.59
CA ALA A 39 5.25 -3.63 -10.50
C ALA A 39 4.73 -2.31 -9.90
N SER A 40 3.45 -1.99 -10.13
CA SER A 40 2.84 -0.77 -9.60
C SER A 40 2.63 -0.83 -8.10
N LEU A 41 2.17 -1.98 -7.57
CA LEU A 41 2.01 -2.22 -6.13
C LEU A 41 3.35 -2.21 -5.39
N LEU A 42 4.39 -2.83 -5.97
CA LEU A 42 5.74 -2.76 -5.40
C LEU A 42 6.26 -1.32 -5.32
N ARG A 43 6.06 -0.54 -6.39
CA ARG A 43 6.43 0.88 -6.41
C ARG A 43 5.64 1.69 -5.38
N LEU A 44 4.36 1.40 -5.18
CA LEU A 44 3.52 2.06 -4.18
C LEU A 44 4.03 1.80 -2.76
N HIS A 45 4.40 0.57 -2.42
CA HIS A 45 5.01 0.24 -1.13
C HIS A 45 6.33 0.98 -0.90
N PHE A 46 7.20 1.04 -1.92
CA PHE A 46 8.45 1.80 -1.83
C PHE A 46 8.22 3.29 -1.60
N HIS A 47 7.23 3.88 -2.28
CA HIS A 47 6.89 5.30 -2.12
C HIS A 47 6.35 5.62 -0.73
N ASP A 48 5.54 4.74 -0.14
CA ASP A 48 5.07 4.90 1.24
C ASP A 48 6.27 4.89 2.21
N PHE A 49 7.13 3.88 2.10
CA PHE A 49 8.27 3.73 3.00
C PHE A 49 9.24 4.93 2.96
N PHE A 50 9.42 5.54 1.79
CA PHE A 50 10.36 6.64 1.61
C PHE A 50 9.81 7.99 2.14
N ILE A 51 8.49 8.13 2.26
CA ILE A 51 7.85 9.35 2.74
C ILE A 51 7.35 9.11 4.17
N ASN A 52 8.11 9.60 5.16
CA ASN A 52 7.75 9.51 6.59
C ASN A 52 7.58 8.08 7.17
N GLY A 53 7.96 7.03 6.43
CA GLY A 53 7.92 5.63 6.88
C GLY A 53 6.66 4.89 6.46
N CYS A 54 6.48 3.63 6.91
CA CYS A 54 5.34 2.77 6.52
C CYS A 54 4.04 3.15 7.26
N GLY A 55 3.66 4.42 7.20
CA GLY A 55 2.47 4.98 7.84
C GLY A 55 1.23 4.99 6.95
N ASN A 56 1.33 4.51 5.70
CA ASN A 56 0.27 4.50 4.70
C ASN A 56 -0.23 5.90 4.28
N SER A 57 0.57 6.95 4.47
CA SER A 57 0.17 8.33 4.17
C SER A 57 -0.08 8.56 2.68
N ILE A 58 0.59 7.80 1.81
CA ILE A 58 0.40 7.85 0.35
C ILE A 58 -1.01 7.44 -0.08
N LEU A 59 -1.74 6.67 0.75
CA LEU A 59 -3.10 6.21 0.45
C LEU A 59 -4.17 7.27 0.72
N LEU A 60 -3.86 8.29 1.52
CA LEU A 60 -4.83 9.31 1.93
C LEU A 60 -5.14 10.26 0.78
N ASP A 61 -6.44 10.51 0.56
CA ASP A 61 -6.91 11.49 -0.40
C ASP A 61 -6.90 12.92 0.16
N LYS A 62 -6.95 13.90 -0.75
CA LYS A 62 -6.96 15.30 -0.37
C LYS A 62 -8.25 15.63 0.37
N ILE A 63 -8.12 16.32 1.50
CA ILE A 63 -9.25 16.94 2.21
C ILE A 63 -9.03 18.46 2.28
N ALA A 64 -10.00 19.22 2.78
CA ALA A 64 -9.95 20.69 2.77
C ALA A 64 -8.70 21.27 3.44
N THR A 65 -8.18 20.61 4.47
CA THR A 65 -7.07 21.07 5.31
C THR A 65 -5.73 20.41 5.00
N ILE A 66 -5.71 19.28 4.28
CA ILE A 66 -4.51 18.47 4.07
C ILE A 66 -4.38 18.09 2.59
N ASN A 67 -3.20 18.37 2.02
CA ASN A 67 -2.84 17.94 0.67
C ASN A 67 -2.42 16.48 0.66
N SER A 68 -2.86 15.75 -0.37
CA SER A 68 -2.49 14.34 -0.55
C SER A 68 -1.13 14.19 -1.22
N GLU A 69 -0.33 13.26 -0.72
CA GLU A 69 0.94 12.85 -1.32
C GLU A 69 0.78 12.31 -2.75
N LYS A 70 -0.43 11.84 -3.11
CA LYS A 70 -0.79 11.43 -4.49
C LYS A 70 -0.63 12.58 -5.50
N THR A 71 -0.71 13.83 -5.04
CA THR A 71 -0.66 15.02 -5.91
C THR A 71 0.74 15.62 -6.07
N THR A 72 1.73 15.10 -5.35
CA THR A 72 3.12 15.55 -5.44
C THR A 72 3.71 15.22 -6.82
N ILE A 73 4.72 15.99 -7.26
CA ILE A 73 5.40 15.80 -8.55
C ILE A 73 5.81 14.33 -8.82
N PRO A 74 6.45 13.60 -7.89
CA PRO A 74 6.85 12.22 -8.16
C PRO A 74 5.69 11.21 -8.24
N SER A 75 4.53 11.54 -7.64
CA SER A 75 3.39 10.63 -7.49
C SER A 75 2.29 10.90 -8.52
N LYS A 76 2.09 12.16 -8.90
CA LYS A 76 1.00 12.61 -9.77
C LYS A 76 1.09 11.92 -11.13
N ASN A 77 0.01 11.24 -11.52
CA ASN A 77 -0.11 10.45 -12.75
C ASN A 77 0.95 9.32 -12.91
N SER A 78 1.65 8.96 -11.84
CA SER A 78 2.79 8.05 -11.85
C SER A 78 2.51 6.78 -11.06
N ILE A 79 2.14 6.92 -9.78
CA ILE A 79 1.76 5.83 -8.89
C ILE A 79 0.32 5.38 -9.22
N ARG A 80 0.09 4.07 -9.21
CA ARG A 80 -1.19 3.44 -9.56
C ARG A 80 -1.37 2.14 -8.77
N GLY A 81 -2.58 1.59 -8.79
CA GLY A 81 -2.95 0.38 -8.04
C GLY A 81 -3.69 0.66 -6.73
N PHE A 82 -4.07 1.91 -6.46
CA PHE A 82 -4.93 2.27 -5.33
C PHE A 82 -6.25 1.50 -5.34
N ASP A 83 -6.82 1.29 -6.53
CA ASP A 83 -8.04 0.51 -6.75
C ASP A 83 -7.90 -0.98 -6.41
N VAL A 84 -6.67 -1.52 -6.41
CA VAL A 84 -6.39 -2.87 -5.95
C VAL A 84 -6.29 -2.91 -4.44
N ILE A 85 -5.68 -1.88 -3.82
CA ILE A 85 -5.61 -1.74 -2.36
C ILE A 85 -7.02 -1.58 -1.76
N ASP A 86 -7.91 -0.81 -2.39
CA ASP A 86 -9.29 -0.63 -1.91
C ASP A 86 -10.14 -1.91 -1.96
N LYS A 87 -9.71 -2.92 -2.73
CA LYS A 87 -10.38 -4.24 -2.84
C LYS A 87 -9.87 -5.27 -1.85
N ILE A 88 -8.72 -5.01 -1.22
CA ILE A 88 -8.11 -5.86 -0.19
C ILE A 88 -8.79 -5.54 1.14
#